data_AF-W6TJU2-F1
#
_entry.id   AF-W6TJU2-F1
#
_cell.length_a   1.000
_cell.length_b   1.000
_cell.length_c   1.000
_cell.angle_alpha   90.00
_cell.angle_beta   90.00
_cell.angle_gamma   90.00
#
_symmetry.space_group_name_H-M   'P 1'
#
loop_
_entity.id
_entity.type
_entity.pdbx_description
1 polymer ?
#
loop_
_entity_poly.entity_id
_entity_poly.type
_entity_poly.pdbx_seq_one_letter_code
_entity_poly.pdbx_strand_id
1 'polypeptide(L)' 'MINKVFFASVIYLFLFVWWCIASCLSYFFIAIFNIPIWFLLSCIFFPLLSFLLVCIFVIIFRND' A
#
# COMPACT_ATOMS: atom_id res chain seq x y z
N MET A 1 -6.65 4.83 -21.55
CA MET A 1 -5.42 4.80 -20.72
C MET A 1 -5.48 5.70 -19.49
N ILE A 2 -5.88 6.98 -19.60
CA ILE A 2 -5.86 7.97 -18.50
C ILE A 2 -6.63 7.53 -17.23
N ASN A 3 -7.88 7.08 -17.35
CA ASN A 3 -8.67 6.68 -16.16
C ASN A 3 -8.06 5.49 -15.39
N LYS A 4 -7.37 4.57 -16.08
CA LYS A 4 -6.76 3.38 -15.48
C LYS A 4 -5.51 3.75 -14.67
N VAL A 5 -4.64 4.62 -15.22
CA VAL A 5 -3.46 5.15 -14.52
C VAL A 5 -3.86 6.05 -13.36
N PHE A 6 -4.90 6.87 -13.55
CA PHE A 6 -5.47 7.70 -12.48
C PHE A 6 -5.94 6.84 -11.30
N PHE A 7 -6.66 5.75 -11.56
CA PHE A 7 -7.13 4.84 -10.51
C PHE A 7 -5.98 4.17 -9.74
N ALA A 8 -4.96 3.67 -10.46
CA ALA A 8 -3.76 3.11 -9.81
C ALA A 8 -3.02 4.15 -8.94
N SER A 9 -2.89 5.38 -9.44
CA SER A 9 -2.28 6.49 -8.69
C SER A 9 -3.07 6.84 -7.43
N VAL A 10 -4.41 6.83 -7.48
CA VAL A 10 -5.27 7.10 -6.31
C VAL A 10 -5.09 6.02 -5.24
N ILE A 11 -5.02 4.75 -5.63
CA ILE A 11 -4.79 3.67 -4.66
C ILE A 11 -3.39 3.77 -4.02
N TYR A 12 -2.36 4.11 -4.81
CA TYR A 12 -1.02 4.37 -4.27
C TYR A 12 -1.00 5.52 -3.27
N LEU A 13 -1.69 6.62 -3.57
CA LEU A 13 -1.82 7.74 -2.63
C LEU A 13 -2.53 7.31 -1.35
N PHE A 14 -3.58 6.50 -1.45
CA PHE A 14 -4.27 5.96 -0.28
C PHE A 14 -3.36 5.07 0.58
N LEU A 15 -2.59 4.18 -0.04
CA LEU A 15 -1.59 3.33 0.63
C LEU A 15 -0.50 4.15 1.32
N PHE A 16 -0.06 5.24 0.68
CA PHE A 16 0.91 6.16 1.25
C PHE A 16 0.37 6.89 2.49
N VAL A 17 -0.87 7.40 2.42
CA VAL A 17 -1.55 8.02 3.56
C VAL A 17 -1.73 7.00 4.69
N TRP A 18 -2.10 5.76 4.37
CA TRP A 18 -2.20 4.67 5.34
C TRP A 18 -0.87 4.38 6.04
N TRP A 19 0.24 4.38 5.29
CA TRP A 19 1.57 4.20 5.84
C TRP A 19 1.97 5.34 6.79
N CYS A 20 1.67 6.59 6.43
CA CYS A 20 1.88 7.75 7.31
C CYS A 20 1.06 7.65 8.60
N ILE A 21 -0.21 7.24 8.51
CA ILE A 21 -1.08 7.05 9.68
C ILE A 21 -0.51 5.93 10.58
N ALA A 22 -0.10 4.79 10.00
CA ALA A 22 0.52 3.70 10.74
C ALA A 22 1.82 4.12 11.43
N SER A 23 2.62 5.00 10.80
CA SER A 23 3.83 5.59 11.38
C SER A 23 3.52 6.57 12.52
N CYS A 24 2.43 7.33 12.45
CA CYS A 24 2.01 8.22 13.55
C CYS A 24 1.46 7.44 14.76
N LEU A 25 0.65 6.41 14.50
CA LEU A 25 0.12 5.51 15.55
C LEU A 25 1.19 4.63 16.20
N SER A 26 2.34 4.52 15.55
CA SER A 26 3.50 3.74 15.98
C SER A 26 4.03 4.19 17.36
N TYR A 27 3.79 5.45 17.73
CA TYR A 27 4.20 6.03 19.02
C TYR A 27 3.33 5.57 20.21
N PHE A 28 2.14 5.00 19.95
CA PHE A 28 1.11 4.79 20.96
C PHE A 28 0.84 3.32 21.32
N PHE A 29 1.53 2.34 20.69
CA PHE A 29 1.10 0.94 20.70
C PHE A 29 2.21 -0.10 20.91
N ILE A 30 1.76 -1.32 21.25
CA ILE A 30 2.53 -2.55 21.47
C ILE A 30 3.56 -2.75 20.35
N ALA A 31 4.84 -2.74 20.74
CA ALA A 31 5.96 -3.01 19.86
C ALA A 31 6.40 -4.48 19.98
N ILE A 32 6.73 -5.10 18.85
CA ILE A 32 7.42 -6.39 18.81
C ILE A 32 8.82 -6.09 18.27
N PHE A 33 9.87 -6.54 18.96
CA PHE A 33 11.26 -6.21 18.61
C PHE A 33 11.56 -4.70 18.55
N ASN A 34 10.93 -3.89 19.42
CA ASN A 34 11.06 -2.42 19.41
C ASN A 34 10.50 -1.73 18.15
N ILE A 35 9.83 -2.48 17.26
CA ILE A 35 9.19 -1.95 16.07
C ILE A 35 7.67 -1.97 16.30
N PRO A 36 6.96 -0.87 15.99
CA PRO A 36 5.51 -0.81 16.15
C PRO A 36 4.82 -1.79 15.20
N ILE A 37 3.92 -2.62 15.73
CA ILE A 37 3.20 -3.66 14.97
C ILE A 37 2.50 -3.08 13.73
N TRP A 38 1.86 -1.93 13.88
CA TRP A 38 1.15 -1.24 12.80
C TRP A 38 2.08 -0.83 11.65
N PHE A 39 3.28 -0.37 11.99
CA PHE A 39 4.30 -0.04 11.01
C PHE A 39 4.78 -1.29 10.28
N LEU A 40 5.02 -2.39 11.00
CA LEU A 40 5.46 -3.65 10.42
C LEU A 40 4.40 -4.26 9.48
N LEU A 41 3.12 -4.26 9.87
CA LEU A 41 2.02 -4.65 8.99
C LEU A 41 1.96 -3.77 7.74
N SER A 42 2.08 -2.45 7.90
CA SER A 42 2.02 -1.54 6.75
C SER A 42 3.16 -1.79 5.75
N CYS A 43 4.36 -2.15 6.22
CA CYS A 43 5.50 -2.51 5.37
C CYS A 43 5.32 -3.83 4.61
N ILE A 44 4.52 -4.76 5.14
CA ILE A 44 4.21 -6.04 4.46
C ILE A 44 3.05 -5.87 3.48
N PHE A 45 2.01 -5.15 3.88
CA PHE A 45 0.84 -4.92 3.02
C PHE A 45 1.16 -4.03 1.82
N PHE A 46 2.04 -3.03 1.97
CA PHE A 46 2.40 -2.12 0.88
C PHE A 46 2.93 -2.82 -0.38
N PRO A 47 4.01 -3.65 -0.32
CA PRO A 47 4.51 -4.37 -1.49
C PRO A 47 3.52 -5.40 -2.02
N LEU A 48 2.73 -6.03 -1.16
CA LEU A 48 1.74 -7.04 -1.56
C LEU A 48 0.59 -6.42 -2.37
N LEU A 49 0.03 -5.30 -1.91
CA LEU A 49 -0.99 -4.55 -2.64
C LEU A 49 -0.44 -3.92 -3.91
N SER A 50 0.78 -3.37 -3.85
CA SER A 50 1.51 -2.86 -5.01
C SER A 50 1.67 -3.92 -6.10
N PHE A 51 2.07 -5.14 -5.72
CA PHE A 51 2.22 -6.27 -6.65
C PHE A 51 0.88 -6.70 -7.26
N LEU A 52 -0.17 -6.77 -6.45
CA LEU A 52 -1.51 -7.12 -6.90
C LEU A 52 -2.06 -6.09 -7.91
N LEU A 53 -1.81 -4.80 -7.68
CA LEU A 53 -2.16 -3.72 -8.61
C LEU A 53 -1.44 -3.85 -9.95
N VAL A 54 -0.14 -4.13 -9.93
CA VAL A 54 0.64 -4.37 -11.15
C VAL A 54 0.13 -5.60 -11.89
N CYS A 55 -0.18 -6.69 -11.19
CA CYS A 55 -0.77 -7.89 -11.80
C CYS A 55 -2.11 -7.60 -12.47
N ILE A 56 -3.01 -6.88 -11.78
CA ILE A 56 -4.29 -6.45 -12.35
C ILE A 56 -4.05 -5.57 -13.59
N PHE A 57 -3.11 -4.64 -13.52
CA PHE A 57 -2.78 -3.76 -14.65
C PHE A 57 -2.29 -4.59 -15.84
N VAL A 58 -1.36 -5.53 -15.64
CA VAL A 58 -0.85 -6.40 -16.71
C VAL A 58 -1.95 -7.29 -17.30
N ILE A 59 -2.82 -7.89 -16.47
CA ILE A 59 -3.92 -8.75 -16.95
C ILE A 59 -4.93 -7.95 -17.76
N ILE A 60 -5.31 -6.76 -17.29
CA ILE A 60 -6.27 -5.90 -17.99
C ILE A 60 -5.69 -5.36 -19.30
N PHE A 61 -4.40 -4.99 -19.32
CA PHE A 61 -3.75 -4.42 -20.51
C PHE A 61 -3.28 -5.46 -21.53
N ARG A 62 -3.09 -6.73 -21.14
CA ARG A 62 -2.72 -7.80 -22.08
C ARG A 62 -3.88 -8.23 -22.99
N ASN A 63 -5.12 -7.93 -22.60
CA ASN A 63 -6.33 -8.33 -23.31
C ASN A 63 -6.95 -7.21 -24.18
N ASP A 64 -6.37 -6.00 -24.18
CA ASP A 64 -6.65 -4.93 -25.15
C ASP A 64 -5.64 -5.01 -26.31
#